data_AF-A0A5C6FYN6-F1
#
_entry.id   AF-A0A5C6FYN6-F1
#
_cell.length_a   1.000
_cell.length_b   1.000
_cell.length_c   1.000
_cell.angle_alpha   90.00
_cell.angle_beta   90.00
_cell.angle_gamma   90.00
#
_symmetry.space_group_name_H-M   'P 1'
#
loop_
_entity.id
_entity.type
_entity.pdbx_description
1 polymer ?
#
loop_
_entity_poly.entity_id
_entity_poly.type
_entity_poly.pdbx_seq_one_letter_code
_entity_poly.pdbx_strand_id
1 'polypeptide(L)'
;MAKPDTTPLTQAQREVMEIVWDQEEVTVTQVRDQLAERRVVARNTIQTMIVRLEERGWLKHRTEGRTFWYSANRPRTASLGAKVAQMVD
;
A
#
# COMPACT_ATOMS: atom_id res chain seq x y z
N MET A 1 -6.35 20.48 -1.48
CA MET A 1 -5.38 19.71 -0.69
C MET A 1 -6.13 18.59 -0.01
N ALA A 2 -5.88 17.32 -0.37
CA ALA A 2 -6.54 16.19 0.27
C ALA A 2 -6.19 16.19 1.76
N LYS A 3 -7.20 16.12 2.63
CA LYS A 3 -7.01 16.11 4.09
C LYS A 3 -6.10 14.93 4.46
N PRO A 4 -5.15 15.09 5.40
CA PRO A 4 -4.30 13.99 5.81
C PRO A 4 -5.17 12.90 6.45
N ASP A 5 -5.40 11.80 5.72
CA ASP A 5 -5.95 10.57 6.30
C ASP A 5 -5.06 10.11 7.46
N THR A 6 -5.61 10.12 8.68
CA THR A 6 -4.97 9.68 9.92
C THR A 6 -5.44 8.30 10.37
N THR A 7 -6.25 7.60 9.56
CA THR A 7 -6.75 6.27 9.88
C THR A 7 -5.57 5.28 9.77
N PRO A 8 -5.34 4.44 10.79
CA PRO A 8 -4.31 3.42 10.72
C PRO A 8 -4.42 2.55 9.48
N LEU A 9 -3.28 2.16 8.92
CA LEU A 9 -3.25 1.11 7.91
C LEU A 9 -3.53 -0.23 8.59
N THR A 10 -4.35 -1.08 7.96
CA THR A 10 -4.42 -2.48 8.39
C THR A 10 -3.09 -3.17 8.16
N GLN A 11 -2.84 -4.32 8.80
CA GLN A 11 -1.61 -5.08 8.59
C GLN A 11 -1.35 -5.37 7.10
N ALA A 12 -2.37 -5.77 6.35
CA ALA A 12 -2.24 -6.05 4.92
C ALA A 12 -1.92 -4.79 4.09
N GLN A 13 -2.54 -3.65 4.42
CA GLN A 13 -2.23 -2.37 3.76
C GLN A 13 -0.81 -1.89 4.09
N ARG A 14 -0.35 -2.08 5.33
CA ARG A 14 1.02 -1.76 5.72
C ARG A 14 2.01 -2.62 4.96
N GLU A 15 1.78 -3.92 4.82
CA GLU A 15 2.65 -4.79 4.03
C GLU A 15 2.80 -4.33 2.57
N VAL A 16 1.69 -3.90 1.94
CA VAL A 16 1.73 -3.30 0.60
C VAL A 16 2.58 -2.02 0.60
N MET A 17 2.39 -1.14 1.59
CA MET A 17 3.17 0.10 1.68
C MET A 17 4.66 -0.15 1.93
N GLU A 18 5.03 -1.17 2.73
CA GLU A 18 6.44 -1.53 2.92
C GLU A 18 7.11 -1.91 1.60
N ILE A 19 6.44 -2.72 0.77
CA ILE A 19 6.93 -3.11 -0.55
C ILE A 19 7.11 -1.86 -1.45
N VAL A 20 6.14 -0.95 -1.43
CA VAL A 20 6.20 0.28 -2.24
C VAL A 20 7.34 1.19 -1.75
N TRP A 21 7.56 1.32 -0.44
CA TRP A 21 8.66 2.11 0.10
C TRP A 21 10.02 1.52 -0.23
N ASP A 22 10.15 0.19 -0.24
CA ASP A 22 11.42 -0.47 -0.55
C ASP A 22 11.77 -0.43 -2.05
N GLN A 23 10.78 -0.40 -2.94
CA GLN A 23 10.97 -0.48 -4.39
C GLN A 23 10.80 0.86 -5.12
N GLU A 24 10.45 1.94 -4.41
CA GLU A 24 10.10 3.29 -4.92
C GLU A 24 8.85 3.33 -5.81
N GLU A 25 8.77 2.46 -6.83
CA GLU A 25 7.64 2.28 -7.74
C GLU A 25 7.35 0.81 -8.00
N VAL A 26 6.07 0.44 -7.98
CA VAL A 26 5.64 -0.95 -8.16
C VAL A 26 4.37 -1.07 -8.98
N THR A 27 4.19 -2.21 -9.65
CA THR A 27 2.93 -2.62 -10.26
C THR A 27 2.14 -3.53 -9.32
N VAL A 28 0.83 -3.66 -9.56
CA VAL A 28 -0.03 -4.63 -8.84
C VAL A 28 0.55 -6.04 -8.88
N THR A 29 1.13 -6.43 -10.00
CA THR A 29 1.73 -7.76 -10.21
C THR A 29 2.98 -7.93 -9.33
N GLN A 30 3.88 -6.94 -9.31
CA GLN A 30 5.08 -6.99 -8.46
C GLN A 30 4.74 -7.06 -6.98
N VAL A 31 3.76 -6.26 -6.52
CA VAL A 31 3.29 -6.31 -5.13
C VAL A 31 2.76 -7.69 -4.79
N ARG A 32 1.94 -8.28 -5.67
CA ARG A 32 1.43 -9.65 -5.49
C ARG A 32 2.56 -10.66 -5.39
N ASP A 33 3.54 -10.59 -6.30
CA ASP A 33 4.62 -11.57 -6.38
C ASP A 33 5.51 -11.51 -5.13
N GLN A 34 5.84 -10.30 -4.64
CA GLN A 34 6.58 -10.12 -3.39
C GLN A 34 5.76 -10.59 -2.17
N LEU A 35 4.46 -10.33 -2.13
CA LEU A 35 3.59 -10.82 -1.05
C LEU A 35 3.46 -12.34 -1.08
N ALA A 36 3.47 -12.97 -2.26
CA ALA A 36 3.37 -14.42 -2.43
C ALA A 36 4.51 -15.18 -1.77
N GLU A 37 5.68 -14.57 -1.58
CA GLU A 37 6.80 -15.12 -0.81
C GLU A 37 6.45 -15.35 0.66
N ARG A 38 5.50 -14.57 1.20
CA ARG A 38 5.05 -14.65 2.60
C ARG A 38 3.69 -15.30 2.73
N ARG A 39 2.75 -14.99 1.82
CA ARG A 39 1.40 -15.55 1.77
C ARG A 39 0.77 -15.39 0.39
N VAL A 40 0.03 -16.40 -0.05
CA VAL A 40 -0.71 -16.32 -1.32
C VAL A 40 -1.92 -15.41 -1.15
N VAL A 41 -1.97 -14.32 -1.93
CA VAL A 41 -3.08 -13.37 -1.97
C VAL A 41 -3.56 -13.19 -3.41
N ALA A 42 -4.88 -13.19 -3.61
CA ALA A 42 -5.45 -12.98 -4.94
C ALA A 42 -5.10 -11.60 -5.50
N ARG A 43 -4.80 -11.52 -6.81
CA ARG A 43 -4.46 -10.26 -7.50
C ARG A 43 -5.52 -9.17 -7.31
N ASN A 44 -6.80 -9.53 -7.36
CA ASN A 44 -7.90 -8.57 -7.17
C ASN A 44 -7.88 -7.96 -5.77
N THR A 45 -7.55 -8.75 -4.74
CA THR A 45 -7.41 -8.24 -3.37
C THR A 45 -6.28 -7.23 -3.27
N ILE A 46 -5.11 -7.51 -3.88
CA ILE A 46 -4.00 -6.56 -3.95
C ILE A 46 -4.42 -5.28 -4.68
N GLN A 47 -5.08 -5.42 -5.83
CA GLN A 47 -5.59 -4.29 -6.60
C GLN A 47 -6.55 -3.42 -5.78
N THR A 48 -7.52 -4.02 -5.08
CA THR A 48 -8.45 -3.30 -4.21
C THR A 48 -7.71 -2.57 -3.07
N MET A 49 -6.69 -3.19 -2.45
CA MET A 49 -5.90 -2.53 -1.41
C MET A 49 -5.12 -1.34 -1.93
N ILE A 50 -4.48 -1.47 -3.10
CA ILE A 50 -3.73 -0.38 -3.75
C ILE A 50 -4.66 0.78 -4.11
N VAL A 51 -5.81 0.50 -4.75
CA VAL A 51 -6.80 1.54 -5.10
C VAL A 51 -7.29 2.26 -3.85
N ARG A 52 -7.61 1.54 -2.76
CA ARG A 52 -8.02 2.18 -1.50
C ARG A 52 -6.90 3.01 -0.87
N LEU A 53 -5.65 2.56 -0.93
CA LEU A 53 -4.51 3.34 -0.43
C LEU A 53 -4.32 4.63 -1.25
N GLU A 54 -4.52 4.56 -2.55
CA GLU A 54 -4.49 5.72 -3.44
C GLU A 54 -5.64 6.70 -3.18
N GLU A 55 -6.88 6.22 -3.05
CA GLU A 55 -8.05 7.03 -2.68
C GLU A 55 -7.84 7.78 -1.35
N ARG A 56 -7.14 7.12 -0.42
CA ARG A 56 -6.74 7.68 0.89
C ARG A 56 -5.49 8.58 0.83
N GLY A 57 -4.88 8.72 -0.35
CA GLY A 57 -3.72 9.57 -0.61
C GLY A 57 -2.40 9.04 -0.05
N TRP A 58 -2.30 7.73 0.22
CA TRP A 58 -1.06 7.06 0.62
C TRP A 58 -0.20 6.69 -0.58
N LEU A 59 -0.85 6.34 -1.69
CA LEU A 59 -0.23 6.03 -2.97
C LEU A 59 -0.65 7.05 -4.02
N LYS A 60 0.13 7.11 -5.09
CA LYS A 60 -0.23 7.77 -6.34
C LYS A 60 0.14 6.84 -7.48
N HIS A 61 -0.62 6.85 -8.56
CA HIS A 61 -0.24 6.14 -9.78
C HIS A 61 0.29 7.08 -10.85
N ARG A 62 1.12 6.52 -11.72
CA ARG A 62 1.39 7.03 -13.07
C ARG A 62 1.14 5.91 -14.07
N THR A 63 0.80 6.29 -15.29
CA THR A 63 0.58 5.34 -16.38
C THR A 63 1.76 5.41 -17.32
N GLU A 64 2.35 4.25 -17.62
CA GLU A 64 3.37 4.11 -18.65
C GLU A 64 2.93 3.04 -19.66
N GLY A 65 2.54 3.50 -20.84
CA GLY A 65 1.90 2.66 -21.86
C GLY A 65 0.58 2.05 -21.34
N ARG A 66 0.57 0.73 -21.12
CA ARG A 66 -0.59 -0.03 -20.61
C ARG A 66 -0.42 -0.46 -19.15
N THR A 67 0.65 0.00 -18.50
CA THR A 67 1.04 -0.41 -17.15
C THR A 67 0.78 0.72 -16.16
N PHE A 68 0.15 0.39 -15.05
CA PHE A 68 -0.01 1.28 -13.91
C PHE A 68 1.12 1.04 -12.91
N TRP A 69 1.88 2.11 -12.66
CA TRP A 69 2.95 2.15 -11.66
C TRP A 69 2.47 2.95 -10.46
N TYR A 70 2.67 2.42 -9.27
CA TYR A 70 2.27 3.02 -8.01
C TYR A 70 3.51 3.39 -7.21
N SER A 71 3.58 4.64 -6.74
CA SER A 71 4.61 5.12 -5.80
C SER A 71 3.98 5.58 -4.50
N ALA A 72 4.80 5.59 -3.45
CA ALA A 72 4.42 6.19 -2.18
C ALA A 72 4.20 7.70 -2.35
N ASN A 73 3.05 8.18 -1.91
CA ASN A 73 2.75 9.61 -1.80
C ASN A 73 3.05 10.16 -0.39
N ARG A 74 3.29 9.27 0.58
CA ARG A 74 3.64 9.63 1.96
C ARG A 74 4.90 8.89 2.41
N PRO A 75 5.75 9.52 3.25
CA PRO A 75 6.95 8.88 3.77
C PRO A 75 6.61 7.75 4.75
N ARG A 76 7.51 6.77 4.92
CA ARG A 76 7.38 5.65 5.87
C ARG A 76 7.05 6.11 7.30
N THR A 77 7.60 7.24 7.73
CA THR A 77 7.36 7.86 9.04
C THR A 77 5.92 8.35 9.24
N ALA A 78 5.19 8.68 8.17
CA ALA A 78 3.79 9.09 8.27
C ALA A 78 2.85 7.93 8.66
N SER A 79 3.32 6.69 8.57
CA SER A 79 2.54 5.50 8.96
C SER A 79 2.45 5.25 10.46
N LEU A 80 3.07 6.12 11.29
CA LEU A 80 3.02 6.03 12.77
C LEU A 80 1.75 6.62 13.41
N GLY A 81 0.74 6.99 12.61
CA GLY A 81 -0.56 7.45 13.10
C GLY A 81 -1.42 6.32 13.66
N ALA A 82 -1.36 6.16 14.98
CA ALA A 82 -2.29 5.48 15.90
C ALA A 82 -2.12 3.95 16.13
N LYS A 83 -1.46 3.67 17.27
CA LYS A 83 -1.59 2.51 18.17
C LYS A 83 -1.41 1.11 17.56
N VAL A 84 -0.20 0.58 17.76
CA VAL A 84 0.07 -0.86 18.03
C VAL A 84 -0.55 -1.26 19.38
N ALA A 85 -1.84 -0.97 19.58
CA ALA A 85 -2.56 -1.29 20.79
C ALA A 85 -3.98 -1.70 20.40
N GLN A 86 -4.10 -2.84 19.72
CA GLN A 86 -5.18 -3.83 19.85
C GLN A 86 -4.81 -5.06 19.00
N MET A 87 -3.90 -5.88 19.52
CA MET A 87 -3.88 -7.31 19.24
C MET A 87 -3.54 -8.00 20.56
N VAL A 88 -4.56 -8.04 21.43
CA VAL A 88 -4.72 -9.06 22.46
C VAL A 88 -6.20 -9.41 22.42
N ASP A 89 -6.54 -10.46 21.68
CA ASP A 89 -7.36 -11.59 22.12
C ASP A 89 -7.07 -12.77 21.18
#